data_AF-A0A6P1ZV01-F1
#
_entry.id   AF-A0A6P1ZV01-F1
#
_cell.length_a   1.000
_cell.length_b   1.000
_cell.length_c   1.000
_cell.angle_alpha   90.00
_cell.angle_beta   90.00
_cell.angle_gamma   90.00
#
_symmetry.space_group_name_H-M   'P 1'
#
loop_
_entity.id
_entity.type
_entity.pdbx_description
1 polymer ?
#
loop_
_entity_poly.entity_id
_entity_poly.type
_entity_poly.pdbx_seq_one_letter_code
_entity_poly.pdbx_strand_id
1 'polypeptide(L)'
;MNIDISHWTELFQACVSNLPLPISLPSVALANPPYCRINPHSNLELTRFEMAYKWREQENGSYVITSKLKTQVEQECLFIEQCLKKVQPGEIVCVLVSNGILSSSSQAYFRRWLLEDMAWLIASIQLPPENFQVECGLGIITSFLILQRQGGDLPVPENYFIFMALADKIGFDSRGRQLFRTMSNSQQNPEVDSDLPVILEEFHKFIQEIWHNYLDK
;
A
#
# COMPACT_ATOMS: atom_id res chain seq x y z
N MET A 1 -31.25 -2.98 12.06
CA MET A 1 -30.77 -3.47 10.76
C MET A 1 -29.49 -4.24 11.06
N ASN A 2 -29.61 -5.55 11.26
CA ASN A 2 -28.46 -6.41 11.57
C ASN A 2 -27.73 -6.67 10.26
N ILE A 3 -26.56 -6.05 10.09
CA ILE A 3 -25.62 -6.41 9.05
C ILE A 3 -24.90 -7.65 9.59
N ASP A 4 -25.08 -8.79 8.94
CA ASP A 4 -24.38 -10.02 9.29
C ASP A 4 -22.91 -9.89 8.84
N ILE A 5 -21.98 -9.99 9.79
CA ILE A 5 -20.53 -9.81 9.61
C ILE A 5 -19.91 -11.20 9.37
N SER A 6 -20.45 -11.97 8.44
CA SER A 6 -20.06 -13.36 8.21
C SER A 6 -18.88 -13.51 7.24
N HIS A 7 -18.79 -12.69 6.19
CA HIS A 7 -17.74 -12.82 5.17
C HIS A 7 -16.31 -12.49 5.63
N TRP A 8 -16.12 -11.51 6.53
CA TRP A 8 -14.78 -11.20 7.07
C TRP A 8 -14.21 -12.33 7.92
N THR A 9 -15.08 -13.11 8.58
CA THR A 9 -14.67 -14.25 9.39
C THR A 9 -14.13 -15.37 8.52
N GLU A 10 -14.74 -15.60 7.36
CA GLU A 10 -14.25 -16.55 6.34
C GLU A 10 -12.93 -16.09 5.74
N LEU A 11 -12.79 -14.80 5.43
CA LEU A 11 -11.54 -14.22 4.91
C LEU A 11 -10.40 -14.32 5.95
N PHE A 12 -10.71 -14.08 7.23
CA PHE A 12 -9.77 -14.27 8.33
C PHE A 12 -9.42 -15.76 8.53
N GLN A 13 -10.41 -16.66 8.48
CA GLN A 13 -10.16 -18.10 8.56
C GLN A 13 -9.34 -18.62 7.37
N ALA A 14 -9.52 -18.07 6.17
CA ALA A 14 -8.70 -18.40 5.00
C ALA A 14 -7.25 -17.95 5.20
N CYS A 15 -7.02 -16.77 5.79
CA CYS A 15 -5.69 -16.30 6.17
C CYS A 15 -5.04 -17.15 7.28
N VAL A 16 -5.83 -17.74 8.17
CA VAL A 16 -5.36 -18.63 9.24
C VAL A 16 -5.10 -20.05 8.73
N SER A 17 -5.90 -20.53 7.78
CA SER A 17 -5.86 -21.91 7.27
C SER A 17 -4.81 -22.11 6.18
N ASN A 18 -4.40 -21.04 5.49
CA ASN A 18 -3.22 -21.04 4.65
C ASN A 18 -2.04 -20.59 5.51
N LEU A 19 -0.92 -21.31 5.47
CA LEU A 19 0.30 -20.83 6.15
C LEU A 19 0.57 -19.40 5.65
N PRO A 20 0.74 -18.40 6.54
CA PRO A 20 1.21 -17.09 6.11
C PRO A 20 2.50 -17.31 5.33
N LEU A 21 2.62 -16.67 4.16
CA LEU A 21 3.88 -16.64 3.42
C LEU A 21 4.99 -16.31 4.42
N PRO A 22 5.95 -17.23 4.67
CA PRO A 22 7.06 -16.93 5.56
C PRO A 22 7.99 -16.00 4.81
N ILE A 23 7.61 -14.73 4.75
CA ILE A 23 8.47 -13.65 4.33
C ILE A 23 9.33 -13.36 5.56
N SER A 24 10.58 -13.84 5.58
CA SER A 24 11.55 -13.51 6.62
C SER A 24 12.03 -12.06 6.45
N LEU A 25 11.10 -11.11 6.53
CA LEU A 25 11.39 -9.69 6.65
C LEU A 25 11.16 -9.28 8.11
N PRO A 26 11.91 -8.30 8.63
CA PRO A 26 11.60 -7.70 9.92
C PRO A 26 10.14 -7.22 10.00
N SER A 27 9.60 -7.16 11.22
CA SER A 27 8.19 -6.92 11.60
C SER A 27 7.35 -6.21 10.52
N VAL A 28 6.38 -6.91 9.93
CA VAL A 28 5.49 -6.34 8.90
C VAL A 28 4.29 -5.67 9.55
N ALA A 29 4.15 -4.35 9.37
CA ALA A 29 2.89 -3.67 9.63
C ALA A 29 2.00 -3.75 8.39
N LEU A 30 0.86 -4.45 8.48
CA LEU A 30 -0.19 -4.46 7.46
C LEU A 30 -1.27 -3.43 7.82
N ALA A 31 -1.53 -2.47 6.94
CA ALA A 31 -2.53 -1.43 7.20
C ALA A 31 -3.45 -1.19 6.01
N ASN A 32 -4.74 -1.05 6.30
CA ASN A 32 -5.75 -0.50 5.40
C ASN A 32 -6.35 0.77 6.04
N PRO A 33 -5.69 1.93 5.90
CA PRO A 33 -6.19 3.19 6.45
C PRO A 33 -7.58 3.55 5.89
N PRO A 34 -8.39 4.31 6.65
CA PRO A 34 -9.62 4.85 6.11
C PRO A 34 -9.33 5.86 4.97
N TYR A 35 -10.03 5.70 3.84
CA TYR A 35 -9.91 6.60 2.68
C TYR A 35 -10.80 7.84 2.85
N CYS A 36 -10.43 8.72 3.76
CA CYS A 36 -11.14 9.99 3.89
C CYS A 36 -10.22 11.14 4.31
N ARG A 37 -10.78 12.35 4.26
CA ARG A 37 -10.12 13.58 4.69
C ARG A 37 -10.68 14.04 6.03
N ILE A 38 -9.79 14.49 6.92
CA ILE A 38 -10.17 15.07 8.20
C ILE A 38 -9.60 16.48 8.36
N ASN A 39 -10.28 17.30 9.17
CA ASN A 39 -9.82 18.64 9.49
C ASN A 39 -8.83 18.57 10.68
N PRO A 40 -7.54 18.88 10.51
CA PRO A 40 -6.59 18.82 11.61
C PRO A 40 -6.88 19.87 12.71
N HIS A 41 -7.64 20.93 12.42
CA HIS A 41 -8.07 21.89 13.44
C HIS A 41 -9.11 21.32 14.42
N SER A 42 -9.79 20.22 14.09
CA SER A 42 -10.81 19.65 14.99
C SER A 42 -10.22 18.78 16.10
N ASN A 43 -8.93 18.44 16.04
CA ASN A 43 -8.27 17.61 17.03
C ASN A 43 -6.80 17.99 17.19
N LEU A 44 -6.42 18.49 18.36
CA LEU A 44 -5.07 18.95 18.65
C LEU A 44 -4.02 17.82 18.53
N GLU A 45 -4.39 16.56 18.75
CA GLU A 45 -3.50 15.41 18.57
C GLU A 45 -2.96 15.31 17.14
N LEU A 46 -3.69 15.85 16.16
CA LEU A 46 -3.27 15.81 14.76
C LEU A 46 -2.10 16.75 14.48
N THR A 47 -1.81 17.71 15.37
CA THR A 47 -0.68 18.64 15.22
C THR A 47 0.69 17.99 15.45
N ARG A 48 0.73 16.74 15.94
CA ARG A 48 1.97 15.96 16.03
C ARG A 48 2.46 15.41 14.69
N PHE A 49 1.59 15.41 13.67
CA PHE A 49 1.87 14.86 12.35
C PHE A 49 2.37 15.95 11.40
N GLU A 50 3.46 15.67 10.70
CA GLU A 50 4.02 16.53 9.66
C GLU A 50 3.03 16.68 8.49
N MET A 51 2.30 15.61 8.15
CA MET A 51 1.32 15.63 7.07
C MET A 51 0.09 16.50 7.37
N ALA A 52 -0.13 16.91 8.62
CA ALA A 52 -1.20 17.84 8.99
C ALA A 52 -0.93 19.28 8.55
N TYR A 53 0.32 19.63 8.23
CA TYR A 53 0.75 20.97 7.87
C TYR A 53 0.85 21.17 6.37
N LYS A 54 0.80 22.43 5.93
CA LYS A 54 1.03 22.80 4.53
C LYS A 54 2.51 22.71 4.20
N TRP A 55 2.80 22.20 3.01
CA TRP A 55 4.13 22.10 2.45
C TRP A 55 4.27 23.09 1.29
N ARG A 56 5.45 23.70 1.18
CA ARG A 56 5.76 24.68 0.14
C ARG A 56 6.94 24.20 -0.69
N GLU A 57 6.72 24.11 -1.99
CA GLU A 57 7.77 23.81 -2.96
C GLU A 57 8.81 24.94 -3.00
N GLN A 58 10.08 24.56 -3.10
CA GLN A 58 11.22 25.45 -3.26
C GLN A 58 11.65 25.49 -4.74
N GLU A 59 12.47 26.46 -5.12
CA GLU A 59 12.93 26.64 -6.51
C GLU A 59 13.70 25.42 -7.05
N ASN A 60 14.34 24.65 -6.17
CA ASN A 60 15.06 23.42 -6.52
C ASN A 60 14.17 22.17 -6.57
N GLY A 61 12.85 22.31 -6.44
CA GLY A 61 11.88 21.21 -6.44
C GLY A 61 11.76 20.45 -5.12
N SER A 62 12.46 20.85 -4.05
CA SER A 62 12.26 20.29 -2.71
C SER A 62 11.01 20.88 -2.03
N TYR A 63 10.52 20.23 -0.97
CA TYR A 63 9.40 20.73 -0.19
C TYR A 63 9.83 21.06 1.23
N VAL A 64 9.30 22.15 1.78
CA VAL A 64 9.53 22.56 3.17
C VAL A 64 8.18 22.66 3.88
N ILE A 65 8.08 22.01 5.05
CA ILE A 65 6.92 22.10 5.93
C ILE A 65 6.77 23.53 6.49
N THR A 66 5.54 24.02 6.56
CA THR A 66 5.22 25.34 7.11
C THR A 66 4.53 25.21 8.47
N SER A 67 4.45 26.30 9.23
CA SER A 67 3.68 26.33 10.50
C SER A 67 2.16 26.36 10.32
N LYS A 68 1.65 26.41 9.08
CA LYS A 68 0.21 26.52 8.79
C LYS A 68 -0.41 25.14 8.62
N LEU A 69 -1.43 24.82 9.41
CA LEU A 69 -2.23 23.62 9.23
C LEU A 69 -2.98 23.61 7.89
N LYS A 70 -3.22 22.40 7.37
CA LYS A 70 -4.14 22.19 6.25
C LYS A 70 -5.59 22.36 6.72
N THR A 71 -6.48 22.72 5.80
CA THR A 71 -7.93 22.69 6.07
C THR A 71 -8.47 21.27 6.13
N GLN A 72 -7.90 20.39 5.31
CA GLN A 72 -8.17 18.96 5.28
C GLN A 72 -6.88 18.20 4.97
N VAL A 73 -6.72 17.05 5.59
CA VAL A 73 -5.60 16.12 5.36
C VAL A 73 -6.15 14.72 5.08
N GLU A 74 -5.56 14.04 4.12
CA GLU A 74 -5.80 12.64 3.83
C GLU A 74 -5.35 11.79 5.02
N GLN A 75 -6.28 11.02 5.61
CA GLN A 75 -5.97 10.15 6.75
C GLN A 75 -4.91 9.12 6.40
N GLU A 76 -4.89 8.66 5.15
CA GLU A 76 -3.89 7.74 4.62
C GLU A 76 -2.46 8.26 4.85
N CYS A 77 -2.20 9.55 4.58
CA CYS A 77 -0.89 10.15 4.80
C CYS A 77 -0.50 10.15 6.30
N LEU A 78 -1.46 10.42 7.20
CA LEU A 78 -1.23 10.38 8.65
C LEU A 78 -0.94 8.96 9.15
N PHE A 79 -1.64 7.96 8.61
CA PHE A 79 -1.44 6.56 8.95
C PHE A 79 -0.06 6.08 8.52
N ILE A 80 0.34 6.39 7.29
CA ILE A 80 1.68 6.03 6.76
C ILE A 80 2.77 6.68 7.61
N GLU A 81 2.60 7.96 7.95
CA GLU A 81 3.50 8.65 8.87
C GLU A 81 3.56 7.98 10.24
N GLN A 82 2.43 7.60 10.81
CA GLN A 82 2.39 6.91 12.08
C GLN A 82 3.10 5.55 12.04
N CYS A 83 2.88 4.76 10.99
CA CYS A 83 3.48 3.44 10.80
C CYS A 83 5.01 3.57 10.66
N LEU A 84 5.49 4.41 9.76
CA LEU A 84 6.93 4.59 9.50
C LEU A 84 7.68 5.19 10.70
N LYS A 85 7.03 6.03 11.51
CA LYS A 85 7.61 6.54 12.76
C LYS A 85 7.65 5.51 13.90
N LYS A 86 6.92 4.40 13.79
CA LYS A 86 6.82 3.38 14.86
C LYS A 86 7.72 2.17 14.62
N VAL A 87 8.01 1.85 13.36
CA VAL A 87 8.91 0.77 12.99
C VAL A 87 10.36 1.23 13.04
N GLN A 88 11.29 0.30 13.29
CA GLN A 88 12.73 0.55 13.26
C GLN A 88 13.24 0.64 11.81
N PRO A 89 14.40 1.28 11.58
CA PRO A 89 15.06 1.20 10.28
C PRO A 89 15.23 -0.24 9.80
N GLY A 90 14.92 -0.49 8.53
CA GLY A 90 14.99 -1.80 7.89
C GLY A 90 13.71 -2.61 7.98
N GLU A 91 12.81 -2.26 8.91
CA GLU A 91 11.49 -2.89 9.03
C GLU A 91 10.55 -2.53 7.88
N ILE A 92 9.58 -3.41 7.62
CA ILE A 92 8.70 -3.34 6.47
C ILE A 92 7.31 -2.86 6.87
N VAL A 93 6.78 -1.89 6.13
CA VAL A 93 5.38 -1.47 6.19
C VAL A 93 4.73 -1.81 4.86
N CYS A 94 3.66 -2.61 4.91
CA CYS A 94 2.81 -2.87 3.75
C CYS A 94 1.44 -2.21 3.98
N VAL A 95 1.08 -1.29 3.10
CA VAL A 95 -0.10 -0.44 3.28
C VAL A 95 -0.93 -0.38 2.00
N LEU A 96 -2.24 -0.52 2.14
CA LEU A 96 -3.19 -0.36 1.05
C LEU A 96 -3.66 1.09 1.00
N VAL A 97 -3.42 1.78 -0.11
CA VAL A 97 -3.71 3.22 -0.25
C VAL A 97 -4.49 3.50 -1.51
N SER A 98 -5.25 4.58 -1.54
CA SER A 98 -5.88 5.11 -2.74
C SER A 98 -4.84 5.65 -3.72
N ASN A 99 -5.11 5.49 -5.02
CA ASN A 99 -4.27 6.10 -6.04
C ASN A 99 -4.27 7.64 -6.01
N GLY A 100 -5.21 8.26 -5.28
CA GLY A 100 -5.28 9.71 -5.13
C GLY A 100 -4.01 10.30 -4.51
N ILE A 101 -3.47 9.66 -3.46
CA ILE A 101 -2.22 10.13 -2.82
C ILE A 101 -0.97 9.80 -3.65
N LEU A 102 -1.06 8.82 -4.55
CA LEU A 102 0.05 8.37 -5.40
C LEU A 102 0.19 9.16 -6.69
N SER A 103 -0.91 9.70 -7.23
CA SER A 103 -0.91 10.33 -8.56
C SER A 103 -1.16 11.84 -8.53
N SER A 104 -1.88 12.36 -7.53
CA SER A 104 -2.23 13.78 -7.49
C SER A 104 -0.99 14.67 -7.40
N SER A 105 -0.93 15.74 -8.20
CA SER A 105 0.08 16.78 -8.09
C SER A 105 0.02 17.49 -6.72
N SER A 106 -1.17 17.61 -6.15
CA SER A 106 -1.36 18.20 -4.82
C SER A 106 -0.71 17.37 -3.71
N GLN A 107 -0.30 16.13 -3.98
CA GLN A 107 0.34 15.19 -3.06
C GLN A 107 1.81 14.92 -3.42
N ALA A 108 2.41 15.71 -4.32
CA ALA A 108 3.83 15.58 -4.66
C ALA A 108 4.74 15.70 -3.43
N TYR A 109 4.42 16.64 -2.52
CA TYR A 109 5.14 16.81 -1.26
C TYR A 109 5.16 15.52 -0.41
N PHE A 110 4.02 14.80 -0.35
CA PHE A 110 3.90 13.58 0.44
C PHE A 110 4.77 12.47 -0.16
N ARG A 111 4.74 12.29 -1.48
CA ARG A 111 5.59 11.29 -2.16
C ARG A 111 7.07 11.60 -2.00
N ARG A 112 7.44 12.88 -2.07
CA ARG A 112 8.81 13.33 -1.85
C ARG A 112 9.26 13.00 -0.42
N TRP A 113 8.50 13.42 0.58
CA TRP A 113 8.75 13.08 1.98
C TRP A 113 8.84 11.57 2.22
N LEU A 114 7.92 10.80 1.62
CA LEU A 114 7.89 9.34 1.77
C LEU A 114 9.18 8.69 1.24
N LEU A 115 9.62 9.08 0.04
CA LEU A 115 10.73 8.41 -0.66
C LEU A 115 12.11 8.95 -0.27
N GLU A 116 12.21 10.23 0.10
CA GLU A 116 13.48 10.88 0.42
C GLU A 116 13.83 10.86 1.92
N ASP A 117 12.82 10.95 2.79
CA ASP A 117 13.04 11.09 4.23
C ASP A 117 12.70 9.82 5.03
N MET A 118 11.79 9.00 4.49
CA MET A 118 11.12 7.97 5.30
C MET A 118 11.40 6.54 4.87
N ALA A 119 11.26 6.19 3.60
CA ALA A 119 11.25 4.78 3.20
C ALA A 119 11.72 4.55 1.76
N TRP A 120 12.34 3.40 1.52
CA TRP A 120 12.50 2.87 0.18
C TRP A 120 11.21 2.16 -0.26
N LEU A 121 10.78 2.40 -1.50
CA LEU A 121 9.61 1.77 -2.08
C LEU A 121 10.00 0.46 -2.75
N ILE A 122 9.76 -0.66 -2.08
CA ILE A 122 10.05 -1.99 -2.62
C ILE A 122 9.08 -2.32 -3.76
N ALA A 123 7.78 -2.11 -3.53
CA ALA A 123 6.74 -2.47 -4.48
C ALA A 123 5.55 -1.51 -4.47
N SER A 124 4.97 -1.32 -5.66
CA SER A 124 3.67 -0.68 -5.87
C SER A 124 2.80 -1.58 -6.75
N ILE A 125 1.74 -2.14 -6.16
CA ILE A 125 0.87 -3.11 -6.83
C ILE A 125 -0.55 -2.56 -6.84
N GLN A 126 -1.02 -2.13 -8.01
CA GLN A 126 -2.35 -1.57 -8.18
C GLN A 126 -3.40 -2.68 -8.30
N LEU A 127 -4.51 -2.51 -7.60
CA LEU A 127 -5.70 -3.34 -7.69
C LEU A 127 -6.76 -2.69 -8.58
N PRO A 128 -7.61 -3.49 -9.24
CA PRO A 128 -8.72 -2.98 -10.02
C PRO A 128 -9.84 -2.50 -9.07
N PRO A 129 -10.73 -1.60 -9.51
CA PRO A 129 -11.75 -0.99 -8.65
C PRO A 129 -12.72 -2.00 -8.04
N GLU A 130 -12.89 -3.17 -8.66
CA GLU A 130 -13.71 -4.29 -8.21
C GLU A 130 -13.44 -4.67 -6.76
N ASN A 131 -12.18 -4.54 -6.30
CA ASN A 131 -11.75 -4.91 -4.94
C ASN A 131 -12.59 -4.24 -3.83
N PHE A 132 -13.02 -2.99 -4.03
CA PHE A 132 -13.83 -2.26 -3.06
C PHE A 132 -15.29 -2.05 -3.51
N GLN A 133 -15.61 -2.36 -4.76
CA GLN A 133 -16.98 -2.22 -5.26
C GLN A 133 -17.93 -3.25 -4.64
N VAL A 134 -17.48 -4.50 -4.45
CA VAL A 134 -18.35 -5.58 -3.97
C VAL A 134 -18.75 -5.35 -2.50
N GLU A 135 -17.78 -5.08 -1.64
CA GLU A 135 -18.02 -4.96 -0.19
C GLU A 135 -18.43 -3.55 0.25
N CYS A 136 -17.94 -2.51 -0.43
CA CYS A 136 -18.15 -1.12 -0.01
C CYS A 136 -19.00 -0.31 -0.99
N GLY A 137 -19.33 -0.84 -2.18
CA GLY A 137 -20.03 -0.08 -3.22
C GLY A 137 -19.22 1.07 -3.80
N LEU A 138 -17.89 1.09 -3.57
CA LEU A 138 -16.99 2.20 -3.94
C LEU A 138 -16.02 1.77 -5.04
N GLY A 139 -16.02 2.49 -6.16
CA GLY A 139 -15.06 2.30 -7.25
C GLY A 139 -13.71 3.00 -7.04
N ILE A 140 -13.07 2.78 -5.89
CA ILE A 140 -11.77 3.38 -5.58
C ILE A 140 -10.67 2.48 -6.12
N ILE A 141 -9.77 3.04 -6.92
CA ILE A 141 -8.52 2.38 -7.33
C ILE A 141 -7.53 2.50 -6.18
N THR A 142 -7.01 1.36 -5.74
CA THR A 142 -6.08 1.25 -4.61
C THR A 142 -4.83 0.51 -5.02
N SER A 143 -3.74 0.74 -4.30
CA SER A 143 -2.48 0.06 -4.51
C SER A 143 -1.90 -0.40 -3.17
N PHE A 144 -1.33 -1.61 -3.14
CA PHE A 144 -0.42 -1.99 -2.07
C PHE A 144 0.91 -1.29 -2.29
N LEU A 145 1.39 -0.59 -1.26
CA LEU A 145 2.77 -0.16 -1.16
C LEU A 145 3.51 -1.05 -0.18
N ILE A 146 4.67 -1.56 -0.58
CA ILE A 146 5.61 -2.24 0.30
C ILE A 146 6.79 -1.30 0.50
N LEU A 147 7.00 -0.86 1.73
CA LEU A 147 7.94 0.18 2.12
C LEU A 147 8.94 -0.40 3.12
N GLN A 148 10.22 -0.09 2.96
CA GLN A 148 11.25 -0.37 3.97
C GLN A 148 11.68 0.93 4.64
N ARG A 149 11.63 1.00 5.98
CA ARG A 149 12.02 2.20 6.73
C ARG A 149 13.50 2.50 6.51
N GLN A 150 13.80 3.71 6.05
CA GLN A 150 15.17 4.22 5.93
C GLN A 150 15.79 4.56 7.29
N GLY A 151 17.12 4.68 7.31
CA GLY A 151 17.89 5.20 8.44
C GLY A 151 18.74 4.15 9.15
N GLY A 152 19.25 4.51 10.33
CA GLY A 152 20.21 3.68 11.05
C GLY A 152 21.52 3.55 10.26
N ASP A 153 22.16 2.39 10.38
CA ASP A 153 23.41 2.06 9.66
C ASP A 153 23.13 1.41 8.29
N LEU A 154 21.90 1.48 7.80
CA LEU A 154 21.55 0.87 6.51
C LEU A 154 22.22 1.65 5.36
N PRO A 155 22.76 0.96 4.35
CA PRO A 155 23.33 1.60 3.19
C PRO A 155 22.26 2.42 2.47
N VAL A 156 22.58 3.65 2.08
CA VAL A 156 21.69 4.48 1.27
C VAL A 156 21.93 4.14 -0.20
N PRO A 157 20.99 3.48 -0.90
CA PRO A 157 21.16 3.19 -2.32
C PRO A 157 21.09 4.49 -3.14
N GLU A 158 22.09 4.73 -4.00
CA GLU A 158 22.04 5.86 -4.94
C GLU A 158 20.87 5.73 -5.93
N ASN A 159 20.61 4.50 -6.38
CA ASN A 159 19.46 4.10 -7.20
C ASN A 159 19.09 2.66 -6.85
N TYR A 160 17.80 2.33 -6.92
CA TYR A 160 17.29 0.99 -6.67
C TYR A 160 16.11 0.67 -7.59
N PHE A 161 15.86 -0.62 -7.81
CA PHE A 161 14.71 -1.08 -8.58
C PHE A 161 13.45 -1.12 -7.71
N ILE A 162 12.31 -0.83 -8.33
CA ILE A 162 10.99 -0.87 -7.68
C ILE A 162 10.15 -1.89 -8.44
N PHE A 163 9.54 -2.83 -7.72
CA PHE A 163 8.58 -3.73 -8.32
C PHE A 163 7.25 -3.00 -8.58
N MET A 164 6.77 -3.04 -9.82
CA MET A 164 5.49 -2.43 -10.17
C MET A 164 4.62 -3.45 -10.89
N ALA A 165 3.35 -3.56 -10.46
CA ALA A 165 2.38 -4.43 -11.09
C ALA A 165 0.99 -3.78 -11.11
N LEU A 166 0.21 -4.13 -12.12
CA LEU A 166 -1.20 -3.79 -12.24
C LEU A 166 -1.96 -5.13 -12.30
N ALA A 167 -2.86 -5.37 -11.37
CA ALA A 167 -3.81 -6.46 -11.47
C ALA A 167 -5.01 -5.98 -12.30
N ASP A 168 -5.27 -6.61 -13.44
CA ASP A 168 -6.48 -6.37 -14.22
C ASP A 168 -7.65 -7.16 -13.66
N LYS A 169 -7.37 -8.37 -13.12
CA LYS A 169 -8.36 -9.28 -12.57
C LYS A 169 -7.94 -9.79 -11.20
N ILE A 170 -8.92 -9.89 -10.31
CA ILE A 170 -8.75 -10.38 -8.94
C ILE A 170 -9.60 -11.60 -8.62
N GLY A 171 -10.22 -12.22 -9.64
CA GLY A 171 -11.03 -13.42 -9.49
C GLY A 171 -12.53 -13.20 -9.36
N PHE A 172 -13.01 -11.96 -9.37
CA PHE A 172 -14.43 -11.62 -9.39
C PHE A 172 -14.68 -10.28 -10.10
N ASP A 173 -15.92 -10.07 -10.54
CA ASP A 173 -16.36 -8.82 -11.16
C ASP A 173 -16.95 -7.82 -10.16
N SER A 174 -17.34 -6.64 -10.64
CA SER A 174 -17.97 -5.57 -9.85
C SER A 174 -19.26 -5.93 -9.12
N ARG A 175 -19.86 -7.10 -9.43
CA ARG A 175 -21.06 -7.63 -8.77
C ARG A 175 -20.75 -8.78 -7.82
N GLY A 176 -19.46 -9.09 -7.59
CA GLY A 176 -19.01 -10.21 -6.79
C GLY A 176 -19.17 -11.56 -7.47
N ARG A 177 -19.43 -11.60 -8.79
CA ARG A 177 -19.51 -12.87 -9.52
C ARG A 177 -18.09 -13.36 -9.79
N GLN A 178 -17.81 -14.60 -9.36
CA GLN A 178 -16.51 -15.21 -9.55
C GLN A 178 -16.19 -15.39 -11.05
N LEU A 179 -14.97 -15.01 -11.42
CA LEU A 179 -14.43 -15.12 -12.78
C LEU A 179 -13.57 -16.37 -12.88
N PHE A 180 -13.72 -17.11 -13.97
CA PHE A 180 -12.95 -18.32 -14.24
C PHE A 180 -12.29 -18.23 -15.61
N ARG A 181 -11.06 -18.78 -15.72
CA ARG A 181 -10.34 -18.83 -16.98
C ARG A 181 -11.09 -19.70 -17.99
N THR A 182 -10.94 -19.39 -19.27
CA THR A 182 -11.54 -20.20 -20.34
C THR A 182 -10.92 -21.60 -20.32
N MET A 183 -11.75 -22.60 -20.05
CA MET A 183 -11.33 -23.99 -19.96
C MET A 183 -10.93 -24.52 -21.33
N SER A 184 -9.75 -25.14 -21.42
CA SER A 184 -9.50 -26.14 -22.47
C SER A 184 -10.20 -27.44 -22.07
N ASN A 185 -10.69 -28.21 -23.05
CA ASN A 185 -11.50 -29.44 -22.84
C ASN A 185 -10.86 -30.51 -21.93
N SER A 186 -9.62 -30.33 -21.48
CA SER A 186 -8.84 -31.23 -20.62
C SER A 186 -8.81 -30.85 -19.14
N GLN A 187 -9.30 -29.67 -18.72
CA GLN A 187 -9.30 -29.29 -17.30
C GLN A 187 -10.58 -29.74 -16.60
N GLN A 188 -10.45 -30.44 -15.45
CA GLN A 188 -11.59 -30.96 -14.69
C GLN A 188 -12.18 -29.94 -13.70
N ASN A 189 -11.39 -28.93 -13.27
CA ASN A 189 -11.81 -27.92 -12.31
C ASN A 189 -11.59 -26.50 -12.86
N PRO A 190 -12.58 -25.59 -12.72
CA PRO A 190 -12.46 -24.21 -13.18
C PRO A 190 -11.46 -23.44 -12.32
N GLU A 191 -10.46 -22.85 -12.95
CA GLU A 191 -9.45 -22.01 -12.29
C GLU A 191 -9.93 -20.55 -12.21
N VAL A 192 -9.74 -19.91 -11.06
CA VAL A 192 -10.10 -18.50 -10.86
C VAL A 192 -9.25 -17.58 -11.73
N ASP A 193 -9.91 -16.66 -12.45
CA ASP A 193 -9.25 -15.70 -13.31
C ASP A 193 -8.74 -14.50 -12.48
N SER A 194 -7.55 -14.64 -11.92
CA SER A 194 -6.88 -13.64 -11.08
C SER A 194 -5.41 -13.51 -11.46
N ASP A 195 -4.92 -12.27 -11.48
CA ASP A 195 -3.52 -11.94 -11.74
C ASP A 195 -2.68 -11.99 -10.47
N LEU A 196 -3.31 -11.95 -9.29
CA LEU A 196 -2.62 -11.89 -7.99
C LEU A 196 -1.62 -13.03 -7.77
N PRO A 197 -1.90 -14.31 -8.12
CA PRO A 197 -0.92 -15.38 -7.99
C PRO A 197 0.32 -15.18 -8.86
N VAL A 198 0.13 -14.67 -10.09
CA VAL A 198 1.24 -14.39 -11.02
C VAL A 198 2.06 -13.21 -10.50
N ILE A 199 1.41 -12.14 -10.06
CA ILE A 199 2.07 -10.97 -9.47
C ILE A 199 2.89 -11.38 -8.24
N LEU A 200 2.34 -12.26 -7.40
CA LEU A 200 3.05 -12.77 -6.23
C LEU A 200 4.30 -13.58 -6.61
N GLU A 201 4.21 -14.44 -7.63
CA GLU A 201 5.35 -15.21 -8.12
C GLU A 201 6.46 -14.29 -8.65
N GLU A 202 6.10 -13.31 -9.47
CA GLU A 202 7.06 -12.33 -10.00
C GLU A 202 7.64 -11.43 -8.92
N PHE A 203 6.84 -11.07 -7.92
CA PHE A 203 7.32 -10.33 -6.75
C PHE A 203 8.35 -11.15 -5.95
N HIS A 204 8.13 -12.45 -5.76
CA HIS A 204 9.11 -13.32 -5.11
C HIS A 204 10.43 -13.39 -5.87
N LYS A 205 10.38 -13.53 -7.21
CA LYS A 205 11.57 -13.51 -8.06
C LYS A 205 12.31 -12.18 -7.90
N PHE A 206 11.59 -11.06 -7.98
CA PHE A 206 12.15 -9.73 -7.76
C PHE A 206 12.86 -9.61 -6.40
N ILE A 207 12.22 -10.10 -5.33
CA ILE A 207 12.80 -10.03 -3.99
C ILE A 207 14.09 -10.86 -3.90
N GLN A 208 14.10 -12.08 -4.44
CA GLN A 208 15.25 -12.99 -4.34
C GLN A 208 16.42 -12.57 -5.25
N GLU A 209 16.12 -12.13 -6.47
CA GLU A 209 17.13 -11.91 -7.50
C GLU A 209 17.61 -10.46 -7.57
N ILE A 210 16.76 -9.52 -7.16
CA ILE A 210 17.03 -8.09 -7.33
C ILE A 210 17.16 -7.43 -5.95
N TRP A 211 16.11 -7.42 -5.12
CA TRP A 211 16.08 -6.62 -3.89
C TRP A 211 17.15 -7.01 -2.87
N HIS A 212 17.29 -8.29 -2.51
CA HIS A 212 18.26 -8.71 -1.49
C HIS A 212 19.72 -8.44 -1.91
N ASN A 213 20.02 -8.51 -3.21
CA ASN A 213 21.36 -8.25 -3.74
C ASN A 213 21.82 -6.79 -3.60
N TYR A 214 20.94 -5.87 -3.17
CA TYR A 214 21.28 -4.47 -2.86
C TYR A 214 21.59 -4.23 -1.38
N LEU A 215 21.06 -5.03 -0.46
CA LEU A 215 21.30 -4.82 0.97
C LEU A 215 22.67 -5.36 1.41
N ASP A 216 23.24 -6.28 0.63
CA ASP A 216 24.52 -6.94 0.90
C ASP A 216 25.73 -6.30 0.17
N LYS A 217 25.54 -5.17 -0.53
CA LYS A 217 26.59 -4.41 -1.22
C LYS A 217 26.84 -3.06 -0.57
#